data_AF-A0A250K1W0-F1
#
_entry.id   AF-A0A250K1W0-F1
#
_cell.length_a   1.000
_cell.length_b   1.000
_cell.length_c   1.000
_cell.angle_alpha   90.00
_cell.angle_beta   90.00
_cell.angle_gamma   90.00
#
_symmetry.space_group_name_H-M   'P 1'
#
loop_
_entity.id
_entity.type
_entity.pdbx_description
1 polymer ?
#
loop_
_entity_poly.entity_id
_entity_poly.type
_entity_poly.pdbx_seq_one_letter_code
_entity_poly.pdbx_strand_id
1 'polypeptide(L)'
;MRPSRVRAAHAALSGWLVGLLAVGPAAAQTPVSTRLVPRALSAATAEAPADAATVTVVAIALDAAARGDAARLAREAEEAVTRSGRLRLVRLADALDADGLRERQAREAEAAEAMKAGQRAYDELDTEKALKHFDNAVRGYEGADLSRRFTELSRARVMKAASQVANGENTAAQLEIRTALALNPEARFSPNFFPPEEMTFVEQERKAVLTGARSALRVSTEPVPAQVFVDGQFRGISPVDVAGLTAADHYVTVVAPGYALTQRREREGEVTLTLAPVAAQTGLQVFSEQAARKPDSPERDAALRELGTLAGVSQVLALLVRGGAGTSPLEVTGLRLDVADGHNLAYALGTVPRGDALVDGSQSMLMQLVAADAPRQDGKPVTHFAGGISSTRRTVGYVLMATGVAMLAGGVYFGMEASAKADDFKRAAQNSSRAQDIKSTGKTYALVADLGILLGLASAGAGGYLAFAKGGSGGGAKSSSRAPAPAATKESLPMPPPPAQAQPASTQNASDTRAEERQREEDLRQRREEVERQRKELEERREQEERRREEEKKRPALDEDDLRNY
;
A
#
# COMPACT_ATOMS: atom_id res chain seq x y z
N MET A 1 -9.77 -57.15 60.54
CA MET A 1 -8.53 -57.90 60.85
C MET A 1 -7.65 -58.00 59.59
N ARG A 2 -6.39 -58.42 59.72
CA ARG A 2 -5.35 -58.65 58.66
C ARG A 2 -5.06 -60.18 58.54
N PRO A 3 -4.23 -60.74 57.62
CA PRO A 3 -3.00 -60.24 56.94
C PRO A 3 -3.17 -60.18 55.38
N SER A 4 -2.24 -60.43 54.41
CA SER A 4 -0.86 -60.98 54.36
C SER A 4 0.07 -60.41 53.23
N ARG A 5 0.64 -61.25 52.34
CA ARG A 5 1.78 -61.04 51.38
C ARG A 5 1.59 -62.00 50.15
N VAL A 6 2.44 -62.26 49.13
CA VAL A 6 3.91 -62.20 48.81
C VAL A 6 4.03 -62.05 47.25
N ARG A 7 4.78 -61.11 46.61
CA ARG A 7 6.19 -61.12 46.07
C ARG A 7 6.58 -62.39 45.25
N ALA A 8 7.44 -62.45 44.22
CA ALA A 8 8.34 -61.61 43.36
C ALA A 8 9.30 -62.63 42.63
N ALA A 9 10.24 -62.35 41.69
CA ALA A 9 10.48 -61.36 40.62
C ALA A 9 11.71 -61.77 39.73
N HIS A 10 11.88 -61.16 38.54
CA HIS A 10 13.09 -61.16 37.64
C HIS A 10 13.55 -62.51 37.05
N ALA A 11 14.44 -62.65 36.05
CA ALA A 11 15.25 -61.77 35.15
C ALA A 11 15.38 -62.51 33.78
N ALA A 12 15.92 -62.11 32.61
CA ALA A 12 16.59 -60.95 31.95
C ALA A 12 17.63 -61.53 30.93
N LEU A 13 18.16 -60.71 29.99
CA LEU A 13 19.37 -60.91 29.13
C LEU A 13 19.33 -61.66 27.76
N SER A 14 19.25 -60.85 26.69
CA SER A 14 20.17 -60.70 25.53
C SER A 14 20.67 -61.88 24.64
N GLY A 15 20.63 -61.66 23.32
CA GLY A 15 21.43 -62.32 22.27
C GLY A 15 21.62 -61.38 21.04
N TRP A 16 22.65 -61.57 20.20
CA TRP A 16 23.10 -60.56 19.22
C TRP A 16 23.59 -61.12 17.86
N LEU A 17 23.30 -60.39 16.76
CA LEU A 17 23.96 -60.34 15.43
C LEU A 17 23.83 -61.45 14.33
N VAL A 18 23.45 -60.97 13.12
CA VAL A 18 24.02 -61.19 11.75
C VAL A 18 23.97 -62.56 11.01
N GLY A 19 23.57 -62.50 9.72
CA GLY A 19 23.85 -63.51 8.68
C GLY A 19 23.22 -63.20 7.31
N LEU A 20 24.02 -63.19 6.23
CA LEU A 20 23.72 -62.80 4.82
C LEU A 20 22.40 -63.38 4.21
N LEU A 21 21.64 -62.67 3.35
CA LEU A 21 21.89 -62.14 1.97
C LEU A 21 21.70 -63.18 0.83
N ALA A 22 20.62 -63.04 0.05
CA ALA A 22 20.36 -63.70 -1.23
C ALA A 22 19.70 -62.69 -2.21
N VAL A 23 19.87 -62.83 -3.53
CA VAL A 23 19.70 -61.71 -4.48
C VAL A 23 18.67 -61.95 -5.59
N GLY A 24 17.55 -61.21 -5.51
CA GLY A 24 16.68 -60.79 -6.63
C GLY A 24 15.86 -61.86 -7.38
N PRO A 25 15.09 -61.46 -8.43
CA PRO A 25 14.74 -60.09 -8.86
C PRO A 25 13.21 -59.85 -9.01
N ALA A 26 12.83 -58.76 -9.71
CA ALA A 26 11.51 -58.47 -10.32
C ALA A 26 10.34 -57.93 -9.44
N ALA A 27 10.29 -56.60 -9.36
CA ALA A 27 9.11 -55.75 -9.64
C ALA A 27 7.73 -56.08 -9.00
N ALA A 28 7.43 -55.46 -7.85
CA ALA A 28 6.09 -54.94 -7.55
C ALA A 28 6.13 -53.74 -6.59
N GLN A 29 5.55 -52.61 -7.04
CA GLN A 29 4.85 -51.59 -6.25
C GLN A 29 5.36 -51.21 -4.84
N THR A 30 6.10 -50.10 -4.74
CA THR A 30 6.20 -49.31 -3.50
C THR A 30 5.62 -47.90 -3.72
N PRO A 31 4.50 -47.53 -3.09
CA PRO A 31 4.06 -46.14 -3.07
C PRO A 31 5.00 -45.34 -2.17
N VAL A 32 5.87 -44.52 -2.78
CA VAL A 32 6.75 -43.62 -2.02
C VAL A 32 5.88 -42.64 -1.26
N SER A 33 5.70 -42.89 0.03
CA SER A 33 5.04 -41.97 0.95
C SER A 33 5.96 -40.78 1.20
N THR A 34 5.99 -39.84 0.25
CA THR A 34 6.60 -38.52 0.40
C THR A 34 5.86 -37.77 1.50
N ARG A 35 6.27 -38.05 2.74
CA ARG A 35 5.77 -37.39 3.95
C ARG A 35 6.36 -35.98 3.99
N LEU A 36 5.84 -35.13 3.10
CA LEU A 36 6.00 -33.69 3.10
C LEU A 36 5.51 -33.19 4.46
N VAL A 37 6.45 -33.06 5.40
CA VAL A 37 6.19 -32.36 6.65
C VAL A 37 5.99 -30.89 6.24
N PRO A 38 4.79 -30.31 6.42
CA PRO A 38 4.61 -28.90 6.12
C PRO A 38 5.44 -28.11 7.13
N ARG A 39 6.62 -27.66 6.69
CA ARG A 39 7.42 -26.70 7.45
C ARG A 39 6.54 -25.47 7.62
N ALA A 40 6.04 -25.26 8.84
CA ALA A 40 5.14 -24.16 9.12
C ALA A 40 5.86 -22.84 8.83
N LEU A 41 5.56 -22.25 7.67
CA LEU A 41 5.92 -20.88 7.36
C LEU A 41 5.15 -20.01 8.35
N SER A 42 5.87 -19.47 9.33
CA SER A 42 5.35 -18.42 10.19
C SER A 42 4.93 -17.26 9.29
N ALA A 43 3.75 -16.69 9.52
CA ALA A 43 3.27 -15.50 8.82
C ALA A 43 3.97 -14.21 9.30
N ALA A 44 5.26 -14.29 9.59
CA ALA A 44 6.14 -13.14 9.41
C ALA A 44 6.20 -12.84 7.91
N THR A 45 6.34 -11.58 7.53
CA THR A 45 6.76 -11.19 6.19
C THR A 45 8.10 -11.88 5.91
N ALA A 46 8.10 -12.88 5.04
CA ALA A 46 9.31 -13.58 4.64
C ALA A 46 10.18 -12.61 3.85
N GLU A 47 11.23 -12.09 4.48
CA GLU A 47 12.22 -11.25 3.84
C GLU A 47 12.79 -11.98 2.62
N ALA A 48 12.81 -11.32 1.47
CA ALA A 48 13.17 -11.97 0.21
C ALA A 48 14.61 -12.52 0.29
N PRO A 49 14.90 -13.69 -0.29
CA PRO A 49 16.24 -14.26 -0.32
C PRO A 49 17.30 -13.25 -0.79
N ALA A 50 18.52 -13.33 -0.24
CA ALA A 50 19.57 -12.35 -0.55
C ALA A 50 19.98 -12.35 -2.04
N ASP A 51 19.76 -13.48 -2.73
CA ASP A 51 19.92 -13.73 -4.15
C ASP A 51 18.66 -13.43 -5.00
N ALA A 52 17.55 -13.01 -4.38
CA ALA A 52 16.34 -12.62 -5.09
C ALA A 52 16.54 -11.36 -5.94
N ALA A 53 15.91 -11.34 -7.11
CA ALA A 53 15.99 -10.21 -8.05
C ALA A 53 15.58 -8.89 -7.39
N THR A 54 16.40 -7.85 -7.57
CA THR A 54 16.07 -6.49 -7.13
C THR A 54 15.06 -5.88 -8.08
N VAL A 55 13.99 -5.31 -7.52
CA VAL A 55 12.96 -4.60 -8.27
C VAL A 55 12.76 -3.20 -7.69
N THR A 56 12.67 -2.20 -8.55
CA THR A 56 12.13 -0.88 -8.17
C THR A 56 10.74 -0.68 -8.76
N VAL A 57 9.95 0.20 -8.13
CA VAL A 57 8.59 0.53 -8.54
C VAL A 57 8.58 1.95 -9.08
N VAL A 58 8.00 2.15 -10.26
CA VAL A 58 7.79 3.48 -10.85
C VAL A 58 6.35 3.60 -11.35
N ALA A 59 5.65 4.65 -10.92
CA ALA A 59 4.34 4.99 -11.45
C ALA A 59 4.43 6.28 -12.26
N ILE A 60 4.07 6.21 -13.53
CA ILE A 60 4.21 7.28 -14.52
C ILE A 60 2.81 7.76 -14.87
N ALA A 61 2.45 8.94 -14.38
CA ALA A 61 1.20 9.60 -14.74
C ALA A 61 1.26 10.09 -16.19
N LEU A 62 0.33 9.63 -17.02
CA LEU A 62 0.21 9.99 -18.45
C LEU A 62 -0.48 11.34 -18.67
N ASP A 63 -1.02 11.93 -17.60
CA ASP A 63 -1.67 13.24 -17.56
C ASP A 63 -1.48 13.90 -16.19
N ALA A 64 -1.81 15.19 -16.09
CA ALA A 64 -1.62 15.97 -14.87
C ALA A 64 -2.55 15.59 -13.72
N ALA A 65 -3.73 15.04 -13.99
CA ALA A 65 -4.74 14.69 -12.98
C ALA A 65 -4.43 13.34 -12.31
N ALA A 66 -3.73 12.44 -13.00
CA ALA A 66 -3.32 11.13 -12.48
C ALA A 66 -2.12 11.17 -11.51
N ARG A 67 -1.47 12.32 -11.25
CA ARG A 67 -0.19 12.37 -10.49
C ARG A 67 -0.29 11.85 -9.06
N GLY A 68 -1.30 12.30 -8.30
CA GLY A 68 -1.51 11.83 -6.92
C GLY A 68 -1.92 10.36 -6.86
N ASP A 69 -2.83 9.95 -7.75
CA ASP A 69 -3.26 8.57 -7.92
C ASP A 69 -2.08 7.63 -8.26
N ALA A 70 -1.18 8.06 -9.16
CA ALA A 70 0.00 7.31 -9.56
C ALA A 70 0.99 7.16 -8.40
N ALA A 71 1.27 8.23 -7.65
CA ALA A 71 2.13 8.15 -6.47
C ALA A 71 1.57 7.21 -5.39
N ARG A 72 0.24 7.12 -5.26
CA ARG A 72 -0.40 6.14 -4.37
C ARG A 72 -0.33 4.72 -4.93
N LEU A 73 -0.59 4.51 -6.22
CA LEU A 73 -0.42 3.22 -6.89
C LEU A 73 1.02 2.69 -6.80
N ALA A 74 2.03 3.56 -6.83
CA ALA A 74 3.41 3.18 -6.55
C ALA A 74 3.55 2.61 -5.13
N ARG A 75 2.97 3.26 -4.12
CA ARG A 75 2.98 2.78 -2.73
C ARG A 75 2.31 1.40 -2.58
N GLU A 76 1.13 1.22 -3.18
CA GLU A 76 0.43 -0.08 -3.17
C GLU A 76 1.26 -1.19 -3.85
N ALA A 77 1.98 -0.85 -4.93
CA ALA A 77 2.86 -1.77 -5.63
C ALA A 77 4.16 -2.09 -4.85
N GLU A 78 4.75 -1.13 -4.14
CA GLU A 78 5.83 -1.37 -3.17
C GLU A 78 5.37 -2.34 -2.08
N GLU A 79 4.15 -2.19 -1.58
CA GLU A 79 3.57 -3.14 -0.61
C GLU A 79 3.25 -4.51 -1.21
N ALA A 80 2.79 -4.59 -2.47
CA ALA A 80 2.54 -5.87 -3.14
C ALA A 80 3.85 -6.64 -3.39
N VAL A 81 4.92 -5.96 -3.81
CA VAL A 81 6.27 -6.51 -3.90
C VAL A 81 6.73 -7.03 -2.53
N THR A 82 6.65 -6.18 -1.48
CA THR A 82 7.12 -6.51 -0.13
C THR A 82 6.35 -7.69 0.47
N ARG A 83 5.01 -7.71 0.34
CA ARG A 83 4.15 -8.81 0.83
C ARG A 83 4.41 -10.15 0.13
N SER A 84 4.99 -10.14 -1.08
CA SER A 84 5.23 -11.38 -1.83
C SER A 84 6.40 -12.22 -1.30
N GLY A 85 7.41 -11.58 -0.68
CA GLY A 85 8.68 -12.23 -0.34
C GLY A 85 9.49 -12.78 -1.53
N ARG A 86 9.07 -12.55 -2.78
CA ARG A 86 9.69 -13.11 -4.00
C ARG A 86 10.80 -12.24 -4.59
N LEU A 87 10.69 -10.93 -4.42
CA LEU A 87 11.53 -9.92 -5.05
C LEU A 87 12.03 -8.94 -4.00
N ARG A 88 13.28 -8.50 -4.10
CA ARG A 88 13.86 -7.55 -3.15
C ARG A 88 13.55 -6.12 -3.59
N LEU A 89 12.61 -5.46 -2.90
CA LEU A 89 12.26 -4.07 -3.18
C LEU A 89 13.46 -3.14 -2.95
N VAL A 90 13.67 -2.21 -3.88
CA VAL A 90 14.48 -1.01 -3.70
C VAL A 90 13.56 0.19 -3.97
N ARG A 91 13.23 0.99 -2.93
CA ARG A 91 12.41 2.20 -3.13
C ARG A 91 13.12 3.13 -4.11
N LEU A 92 12.39 3.65 -5.09
CA LEU A 92 12.99 4.49 -6.13
C LEU A 92 13.60 5.79 -5.56
N ALA A 93 13.04 6.33 -4.47
CA ALA A 93 13.62 7.47 -3.76
C ALA A 93 14.99 7.13 -3.13
N ASP A 94 15.14 5.96 -2.50
CA ASP A 94 16.41 5.54 -1.87
C ASP A 94 17.49 5.29 -2.91
N ALA A 95 17.12 4.76 -4.09
CA ALA A 95 18.06 4.49 -5.18
C ALA A 95 18.61 5.78 -5.85
N LEU A 96 17.76 6.80 -5.98
CA LEU A 96 18.11 8.08 -6.61
C LEU A 96 18.82 9.03 -5.63
N ASP A 97 18.59 8.89 -4.32
CA ASP A 97 19.25 9.60 -3.23
C ASP A 97 20.29 8.69 -2.52
N ALA A 98 21.19 8.08 -3.29
CA ALA A 98 22.18 7.13 -2.76
C ALA A 98 23.17 7.74 -1.75
N ASP A 99 23.37 9.06 -1.77
CA ASP A 99 24.24 9.77 -0.84
C ASP A 99 23.50 10.11 0.47
N GLY A 100 22.33 10.74 0.38
CA GLY A 100 21.49 10.99 1.56
C GLY A 100 21.01 9.70 2.23
N LEU A 101 20.82 8.61 1.48
CA LEU A 101 20.57 7.28 2.04
C LEU A 101 21.74 6.81 2.92
N ARG A 102 22.99 6.95 2.45
CA ARG A 102 24.19 6.55 3.21
C ARG A 102 24.35 7.40 4.46
N GLU A 103 24.06 8.69 4.40
CA GLU A 103 24.06 9.58 5.57
C GLU A 103 22.99 9.17 6.60
N ARG A 104 21.73 8.96 6.17
CA ARG A 104 20.65 8.49 7.05
C ARG A 104 20.94 7.11 7.65
N GLN A 105 21.59 6.21 6.90
CA GLN A 105 22.04 4.91 7.40
C GLN A 105 23.21 5.01 8.39
N ALA A 106 24.13 5.96 8.21
CA ALA A 106 25.17 6.24 9.19
C ALA A 106 24.55 6.76 10.50
N ARG A 107 23.59 7.69 10.44
CA ARG A 107 22.83 8.17 11.61
C ARG A 107 22.06 7.05 12.31
N GLU A 108 21.42 6.16 11.55
CA GLU A 108 20.76 4.95 12.09
C GLU A 108 21.75 4.04 12.83
N ALA A 109 22.94 3.82 12.27
CA ALA A 109 23.99 2.99 12.88
C ALA A 109 24.57 3.63 14.16
N GLU A 110 24.87 4.94 14.12
CA GLU A 110 25.27 5.73 15.30
C GLU A 110 24.21 5.63 16.42
N ALA A 111 22.93 5.79 16.07
CA ALA A 111 21.81 5.67 17.02
C ALA A 111 21.67 4.26 17.58
N ALA A 112 21.83 3.22 16.75
CA ALA A 112 21.72 1.83 17.16
C ALA A 112 22.88 1.39 18.09
N GLU A 113 24.10 1.86 17.87
CA GLU A 113 25.21 1.64 18.82
C GLU A 113 25.03 2.48 20.09
N ALA A 114 24.51 3.71 20.00
CA ALA A 114 24.16 4.51 21.17
C ALA A 114 23.07 3.83 22.02
N MET A 115 22.04 3.21 21.42
CA MET A 115 21.05 2.40 22.15
C MET A 115 21.70 1.21 22.88
N LYS A 116 22.63 0.49 22.23
CA LYS A 116 23.34 -0.65 22.84
C LYS A 116 24.24 -0.21 23.99
N ALA A 117 24.95 0.90 23.83
CA ALA A 117 25.81 1.47 24.85
C ALA A 117 25.01 2.01 26.04
N GLY A 118 23.86 2.65 25.78
CA GLY A 118 22.94 3.12 26.81
C GLY A 118 22.33 1.99 27.62
N GLN A 119 21.90 0.91 26.95
CA GLN A 119 21.40 -0.29 27.65
C GLN A 119 22.48 -0.90 28.55
N ARG A 120 23.71 -1.10 28.05
CA ARG A 120 24.82 -1.62 28.86
C ARG A 120 25.12 -0.73 30.06
N ALA A 121 25.19 0.58 29.88
CA ALA A 121 25.42 1.51 30.98
C ALA A 121 24.28 1.47 32.02
N TYR A 122 23.03 1.30 31.60
CA TYR A 122 21.88 1.14 32.50
C TYR A 122 21.96 -0.20 33.27
N ASP A 123 22.30 -1.28 32.58
CA ASP A 123 22.50 -2.62 33.17
C ASP A 123 23.71 -2.65 34.15
N GLU A 124 24.72 -1.79 33.90
CA GLU A 124 25.89 -1.52 34.76
C GLU A 124 25.58 -0.56 35.93
N LEU A 125 24.34 -0.02 36.02
CA LEU A 125 23.89 1.02 36.95
C LEU A 125 24.59 2.39 36.80
N ASP A 126 25.29 2.65 35.69
CA ASP A 126 25.81 3.96 35.29
C ASP A 126 24.72 4.74 34.53
N THR A 127 23.73 5.21 35.28
CA THR A 127 22.49 5.81 34.76
C THR A 127 22.71 7.18 34.11
N GLU A 128 23.73 7.94 34.56
CA GLU A 128 24.20 9.17 33.90
C GLU A 128 24.75 8.89 32.48
N LYS A 129 25.62 7.89 32.33
CA LYS A 129 26.16 7.46 31.03
C LYS A 129 25.06 6.86 30.16
N ALA A 130 24.13 6.11 30.75
CA ALA A 130 22.95 5.60 30.04
C ALA A 130 22.09 6.74 29.47
N LEU A 131 21.80 7.78 30.27
CA LEU A 131 21.10 8.98 29.84
C LEU A 131 21.80 9.68 28.65
N LYS A 132 23.12 9.90 28.77
CA LYS A 132 23.94 10.50 27.70
C LYS A 132 23.89 9.68 26.40
N HIS A 133 23.92 8.34 26.50
CA HIS A 133 23.80 7.46 25.35
C HIS A 133 22.39 7.42 24.75
N PHE A 134 21.32 7.38 25.55
CA PHE A 134 19.95 7.40 25.02
C PHE A 134 19.55 8.75 24.40
N ASP A 135 20.05 9.88 24.92
CA ASP A 135 19.82 11.18 24.27
C ASP A 135 20.57 11.28 22.92
N ASN A 136 21.80 10.74 22.84
CA ASN A 136 22.51 10.59 21.57
C ASN A 136 21.75 9.67 20.59
N ALA A 137 21.12 8.59 21.07
CA ALA A 137 20.29 7.71 20.25
C ALA A 137 19.02 8.42 19.72
N VAL A 138 18.34 9.23 20.55
CA VAL A 138 17.21 10.08 20.13
C VAL A 138 17.64 10.99 18.98
N ARG A 139 18.71 11.77 19.16
CA ARG A 139 19.23 12.69 18.12
C ARG A 139 19.65 11.95 16.84
N GLY A 140 20.25 10.77 16.98
CA GLY A 140 20.66 9.94 15.85
C GLY A 140 19.47 9.41 15.05
N TYR A 141 18.40 8.94 15.71
CA TYR A 141 17.18 8.53 15.00
C TYR A 141 16.39 9.71 14.43
N GLU A 142 16.43 10.90 15.04
CA GLU A 142 15.87 12.12 14.44
C GLU A 142 16.58 12.52 13.13
N GLY A 143 17.88 12.23 13.01
CA GLY A 143 18.65 12.36 11.77
C GLY A 143 18.59 11.15 10.81
N ALA A 144 17.80 10.12 11.14
CA ALA A 144 17.57 8.95 10.29
C ALA A 144 16.18 9.01 9.62
N ASP A 145 15.89 8.08 8.72
CA ASP A 145 14.59 7.99 8.04
C ASP A 145 13.47 7.60 9.03
N LEU A 146 12.76 8.60 9.55
CA LEU A 146 11.62 8.38 10.46
C LEU A 146 10.38 7.76 9.79
N SER A 147 10.31 7.65 8.46
CA SER A 147 9.30 6.78 7.80
C SER A 147 9.53 5.29 8.09
N ARG A 148 10.72 4.95 8.62
CA ARG A 148 11.11 3.59 9.04
C ARG A 148 11.46 3.49 10.53
N ARG A 149 12.13 4.49 11.09
CA ARG A 149 12.83 4.43 12.40
C ARG A 149 12.13 5.14 13.56
N PHE A 150 10.87 5.54 13.37
CA PHE A 150 10.10 6.17 14.44
C PHE A 150 9.86 5.23 15.66
N THR A 151 9.73 3.92 15.44
CA THR A 151 9.57 2.95 16.56
C THR A 151 10.81 2.94 17.45
N GLU A 152 11.99 3.00 16.84
CA GLU A 152 13.29 3.04 17.49
C GLU A 152 13.53 4.39 18.18
N LEU A 153 13.13 5.52 17.57
CA LEU A 153 13.09 6.84 18.22
C LEU A 153 12.18 6.82 19.46
N SER A 154 10.96 6.29 19.34
CA SER A 154 10.00 6.18 20.44
C SER A 154 10.57 5.33 21.58
N ARG A 155 11.22 4.21 21.27
CA ARG A 155 11.95 3.39 22.25
C ARG A 155 13.11 4.14 22.89
N ALA A 156 13.88 4.92 22.12
CA ALA A 156 14.99 5.71 22.64
C ALA A 156 14.51 6.76 23.65
N ARG A 157 13.39 7.43 23.38
CA ARG A 157 12.73 8.36 24.32
C ARG A 157 12.25 7.67 25.60
N VAL A 158 11.64 6.49 25.50
CA VAL A 158 11.25 5.69 26.69
C VAL A 158 12.47 5.28 27.52
N MET A 159 13.56 4.82 26.89
CA MET A 159 14.78 4.45 27.63
C MET A 159 15.50 5.66 28.24
N LYS A 160 15.47 6.82 27.56
CA LYS A 160 15.93 8.10 28.12
C LYS A 160 15.16 8.46 29.39
N ALA A 161 13.82 8.39 29.36
CA ALA A 161 12.99 8.62 30.53
C ALA A 161 13.31 7.62 31.67
N ALA A 162 13.55 6.35 31.37
CA ALA A 162 13.96 5.35 32.36
C ALA A 162 15.28 5.71 33.07
N SER A 163 16.28 6.23 32.35
CA SER A 163 17.52 6.73 32.97
C SER A 163 17.28 7.98 33.83
N GLN A 164 16.37 8.87 33.42
CA GLN A 164 16.01 10.05 34.21
C GLN A 164 15.31 9.66 35.52
N VAL A 165 14.39 8.69 35.50
CA VAL A 165 13.80 8.12 36.73
C VAL A 165 14.89 7.51 37.62
N ALA A 166 15.83 6.76 37.05
CA ALA A 166 16.92 6.14 37.81
C ALA A 166 17.92 7.16 38.42
N ASN A 167 18.09 8.33 37.79
CA ASN A 167 18.82 9.47 38.34
C ASN A 167 18.03 10.26 39.41
N GLY A 168 16.74 10.01 39.59
CA GLY A 168 15.84 10.83 40.41
C GLY A 168 15.41 12.16 39.75
N GLU A 169 15.63 12.32 38.44
CA GLU A 169 15.22 13.47 37.64
C GLU A 169 13.71 13.43 37.29
N ASN A 170 12.85 13.13 38.27
CA ASN A 170 11.43 12.77 38.04
C ASN A 170 10.69 13.79 37.16
N THR A 171 10.88 15.10 37.38
CA THR A 171 10.27 16.16 36.56
C THR A 171 10.67 16.08 35.08
N ALA A 172 11.92 15.72 34.79
CA ALA A 172 12.43 15.57 33.42
C ALA A 172 11.98 14.25 32.79
N ALA A 173 11.96 13.16 33.58
CA ALA A 173 11.38 11.88 33.16
C ALA A 173 9.91 12.02 32.78
N GLN A 174 9.10 12.70 33.60
CA GLN A 174 7.67 12.93 33.37
C GLN A 174 7.42 13.77 32.11
N LEU A 175 8.32 14.72 31.78
CA LEU A 175 8.26 15.47 30.53
C LEU A 175 8.58 14.60 29.29
N GLU A 176 9.58 13.72 29.38
CA GLU A 176 9.94 12.79 28.30
C GLU A 176 8.88 11.67 28.15
N ILE A 177 8.26 11.20 29.24
CA ILE A 177 7.08 10.31 29.25
C ILE A 177 5.91 10.95 28.50
N ARG A 178 5.53 12.19 28.84
CA ARG A 178 4.47 12.95 28.14
C ARG A 178 4.77 13.09 26.64
N THR A 179 6.01 13.44 26.31
CA THR A 179 6.47 13.59 24.92
C THR A 179 6.36 12.27 24.16
N ALA A 180 6.83 11.17 24.73
CA ALA A 180 6.75 9.84 24.14
C ALA A 180 5.31 9.34 23.98
N LEU A 181 4.41 9.61 24.93
CA LEU A 181 2.99 9.21 24.87
C LEU A 181 2.17 10.05 23.89
N ALA A 182 2.45 11.35 23.74
CA ALA A 182 1.78 12.20 22.77
C ALA A 182 2.15 11.80 21.33
N LEU A 183 3.43 11.57 21.06
CA LEU A 183 3.92 11.11 19.76
C LEU A 183 3.56 9.65 19.47
N ASN A 184 3.49 8.80 20.51
CA ASN A 184 3.14 7.38 20.41
C ASN A 184 2.28 6.92 21.61
N PRO A 185 0.93 6.99 21.50
CA PRO A 185 0.03 6.52 22.56
C PRO A 185 0.15 5.03 22.91
N GLU A 186 0.77 4.22 22.04
CA GLU A 186 1.06 2.79 22.25
C GLU A 186 2.46 2.53 22.85
N ALA A 187 3.22 3.58 23.18
CA ALA A 187 4.54 3.46 23.79
C ALA A 187 4.50 2.59 25.08
N ARG A 188 5.40 1.61 25.13
CA ARG A 188 5.44 0.57 26.18
C ARG A 188 6.44 0.93 27.27
N PHE A 189 5.94 1.20 28.46
CA PHE A 189 6.72 1.41 29.67
C PHE A 189 6.73 0.12 30.50
N SER A 190 7.85 -0.19 31.17
CA SER A 190 8.04 -1.45 31.87
C SER A 190 8.17 -1.22 33.39
N PRO A 191 7.44 -1.96 34.24
CA PRO A 191 7.63 -1.91 35.70
C PRO A 191 9.05 -2.27 36.18
N ASN A 192 9.90 -2.84 35.32
CA ASN A 192 11.31 -3.09 35.61
C ASN A 192 12.17 -1.81 35.54
N PHE A 193 11.70 -0.76 34.89
CA PHE A 193 12.41 0.50 34.63
C PHE A 193 11.68 1.72 35.23
N PHE A 194 10.37 1.59 35.50
CA PHE A 194 9.52 2.65 36.03
C PHE A 194 8.86 2.14 37.33
N PRO A 195 9.09 2.78 38.49
CA PRO A 195 8.44 2.44 39.75
C PRO A 195 6.90 2.55 39.67
N PRO A 196 6.15 2.00 40.65
CA PRO A 196 4.69 2.04 40.65
C PRO A 196 4.07 3.44 40.53
N GLU A 197 4.74 4.46 41.06
CA GLU A 197 4.32 5.87 40.96
C GLU A 197 4.41 6.38 39.52
N GLU A 198 5.56 6.18 38.85
CA GLU A 198 5.75 6.56 37.44
C GLU A 198 4.91 5.70 36.48
N MET A 199 4.69 4.42 36.78
CA MET A 199 3.73 3.59 36.02
C MET A 199 2.28 4.10 36.20
N THR A 200 1.93 4.63 37.36
CA THR A 200 0.62 5.27 37.60
C THR A 200 0.51 6.57 36.80
N PHE A 201 1.58 7.37 36.76
CA PHE A 201 1.67 8.58 35.94
C PHE A 201 1.55 8.26 34.43
N VAL A 202 2.30 7.28 33.93
CA VAL A 202 2.23 6.81 32.53
C VAL A 202 0.81 6.48 32.10
N GLU A 203 0.04 5.72 32.89
CA GLU A 203 -1.33 5.35 32.51
C GLU A 203 -2.35 6.49 32.72
N GLN A 204 -2.09 7.44 33.62
CA GLN A 204 -2.86 8.69 33.69
C GLN A 204 -2.64 9.56 32.45
N GLU A 205 -1.39 9.78 32.04
CA GLU A 205 -1.04 10.56 30.86
C GLU A 205 -1.48 9.86 29.56
N ARG A 206 -1.33 8.53 29.45
CA ARG A 206 -1.84 7.76 28.30
C ARG A 206 -3.35 7.95 28.16
N LYS A 207 -4.10 7.86 29.27
CA LYS A 207 -5.54 8.13 29.28
C LYS A 207 -5.82 9.58 28.87
N ALA A 208 -5.11 10.55 29.43
CA ALA A 208 -5.29 11.97 29.13
C ALA A 208 -5.05 12.28 27.64
N VAL A 209 -3.99 11.75 27.04
CA VAL A 209 -3.69 11.84 25.60
C VAL A 209 -4.80 11.19 24.76
N LEU A 210 -5.27 10.00 25.14
CA LEU A 210 -6.32 9.30 24.41
C LEU A 210 -7.67 10.02 24.46
N THR A 211 -8.04 10.62 25.59
CA THR A 211 -9.28 11.42 25.76
C THR A 211 -9.13 12.91 25.42
N GLY A 212 -7.91 13.36 25.10
CA GLY A 212 -7.58 14.77 24.91
C GLY A 212 -8.14 15.37 23.63
N ALA A 213 -8.07 16.70 23.54
CA ALA A 213 -8.35 17.43 22.32
C ALA A 213 -7.43 16.92 21.19
N ARG A 214 -8.02 16.73 20.00
CA ARG A 214 -7.31 16.25 18.81
C ARG A 214 -7.08 17.39 17.83
N SER A 215 -5.87 17.47 17.31
CA SER A 215 -5.53 18.39 16.23
C SER A 215 -5.75 17.76 14.85
N ALA A 216 -5.67 18.60 13.83
CA ALA A 216 -5.54 18.19 12.44
C ALA A 216 -4.40 18.96 11.77
N LEU A 217 -3.68 18.28 10.88
CA LEU A 217 -2.57 18.84 10.12
C LEU A 217 -2.74 18.53 8.63
N ARG A 218 -2.80 19.57 7.81
CA ARG A 218 -2.87 19.49 6.36
C ARG A 218 -1.47 19.61 5.77
N VAL A 219 -0.98 18.56 5.12
CA VAL A 219 0.40 18.47 4.61
C VAL A 219 0.42 18.51 3.09
N SER A 220 0.99 19.60 2.56
CA SER A 220 1.22 19.86 1.14
C SER A 220 2.72 19.77 0.80
N THR A 221 3.07 19.47 -0.45
CA THR A 221 4.47 19.46 -0.91
C THR A 221 4.62 20.06 -2.31
N GLU A 222 5.77 20.67 -2.56
CA GLU A 222 6.14 21.27 -3.84
C GLU A 222 7.56 20.84 -4.24
N PRO A 223 7.88 20.64 -5.53
CA PRO A 223 7.02 20.84 -6.70
C PRO A 223 6.17 19.61 -7.10
N VAL A 224 6.30 18.48 -6.38
CA VAL A 224 5.60 17.23 -6.68
C VAL A 224 4.83 16.68 -5.47
N PRO A 225 3.76 15.88 -5.69
CA PRO A 225 3.17 15.04 -4.65
C PRO A 225 4.20 14.05 -4.07
N ALA A 226 4.11 13.80 -2.76
CA ALA A 226 5.02 12.95 -2.01
C ALA A 226 4.26 11.98 -1.10
N GLN A 227 4.87 10.85 -0.75
CA GLN A 227 4.39 10.00 0.34
C GLN A 227 4.57 10.76 1.66
N VAL A 228 3.48 10.93 2.42
CA VAL A 228 3.49 11.62 3.73
C VAL A 228 3.39 10.60 4.85
N PHE A 229 4.33 10.66 5.78
CA PHE A 229 4.33 9.91 7.03
C PHE A 229 4.26 10.90 8.20
N VAL A 230 3.44 10.60 9.20
CA VAL A 230 3.40 11.34 10.47
C VAL A 230 3.64 10.34 11.58
N ASP A 231 4.74 10.53 12.33
CA ASP A 231 5.23 9.62 13.37
C ASP A 231 5.45 8.19 12.85
N GLY A 232 6.11 8.09 11.69
CA GLY A 232 6.36 6.84 10.96
C GLY A 232 5.13 6.17 10.35
N GLN A 233 3.91 6.57 10.72
CA GLN A 233 2.68 6.06 10.11
C GLN A 233 2.41 6.77 8.78
N PHE A 234 2.30 6.00 7.70
CA PHE A 234 1.87 6.53 6.40
C PHE A 234 0.46 7.12 6.51
N ARG A 235 0.27 8.34 6.02
CA ARG A 235 -1.02 9.07 6.05
C ARG A 235 -1.64 9.24 4.66
N GLY A 236 -0.84 9.24 3.60
CA GLY A 236 -1.33 9.38 2.23
C GLY A 236 -0.31 10.01 1.30
N ILE A 237 -0.80 10.52 0.17
CA ILE A 237 -0.04 11.34 -0.77
C ILE A 237 -0.47 12.80 -0.61
N SER A 238 0.47 13.74 -0.58
CA SER A 238 0.17 15.17 -0.47
C SER A 238 -0.55 15.75 -1.70
N PRO A 239 -1.45 16.75 -1.54
CA PRO A 239 -1.96 17.29 -0.27
C PRO A 239 -2.84 16.28 0.49
N VAL A 240 -2.61 16.14 1.80
CA VAL A 240 -3.36 15.22 2.67
C VAL A 240 -3.75 15.86 3.99
N ASP A 241 -4.99 15.65 4.41
CA ASP A 241 -5.53 16.09 5.71
C ASP A 241 -5.36 14.98 6.75
N VAL A 242 -4.52 15.21 7.76
CA VAL A 242 -4.21 14.25 8.83
C VAL A 242 -4.94 14.64 10.10
N ALA A 243 -6.07 13.97 10.38
CA ALA A 243 -6.89 14.22 11.57
C ALA A 243 -6.60 13.23 12.71
N GLY A 244 -6.99 13.60 13.93
CA GLY A 244 -6.91 12.72 15.11
C GLY A 244 -5.54 12.73 15.80
N LEU A 245 -4.65 13.62 15.39
CA LEU A 245 -3.35 13.86 16.04
C LEU A 245 -3.52 14.43 17.46
N THR A 246 -2.45 14.41 18.24
CA THR A 246 -2.45 14.95 19.61
C THR A 246 -2.01 16.42 19.60
N ALA A 247 -2.19 17.13 20.72
CA ALA A 247 -1.75 18.52 20.85
C ALA A 247 -0.22 18.66 21.06
N ALA A 248 0.62 17.98 20.26
CA ALA A 248 2.09 17.98 20.31
C ALA A 248 2.70 18.18 18.91
N ASP A 249 3.99 18.56 18.84
CA ASP A 249 4.67 18.78 17.56
C ASP A 249 5.20 17.44 16.98
N HIS A 250 4.38 16.83 16.14
CA HIS A 250 4.50 15.52 15.50
C HIS A 250 5.54 15.51 14.36
N TYR A 251 6.17 14.36 14.09
CA TYR A 251 7.23 14.26 13.07
C TYR A 251 6.65 13.98 11.68
N VAL A 252 6.62 15.01 10.84
CA VAL A 252 6.25 14.92 9.42
C VAL A 252 7.47 14.52 8.61
N THR A 253 7.40 13.38 7.92
CA THR A 253 8.42 12.90 6.98
C THR A 253 7.80 12.79 5.59
N VAL A 254 8.42 13.40 4.59
CA VAL A 254 7.94 13.36 3.19
C VAL A 254 8.97 12.75 2.26
N VAL A 255 8.52 11.87 1.37
CA VAL A 255 9.37 11.06 0.47
C VAL A 255 8.81 11.13 -0.96
N ALA A 256 9.63 11.56 -1.92
CA ALA A 256 9.29 11.55 -3.34
C ALA A 256 10.51 11.09 -4.18
N PRO A 257 10.34 10.21 -5.18
CA PRO A 257 11.42 9.83 -6.07
C PRO A 257 12.05 11.03 -6.78
N GLY A 258 13.39 11.11 -6.78
CA GLY A 258 14.14 12.24 -7.33
C GLY A 258 14.28 13.45 -6.40
N TYR A 259 13.83 13.36 -5.14
CA TYR A 259 13.97 14.43 -4.15
C TYR A 259 14.56 13.91 -2.85
N ALA A 260 15.29 14.78 -2.15
CA ALA A 260 15.87 14.48 -0.85
C ALA A 260 14.76 14.29 0.19
N LEU A 261 14.89 13.23 1.00
CA LEU A 261 13.95 12.94 2.09
C LEU A 261 13.94 14.11 3.08
N THR A 262 12.75 14.67 3.32
CA THR A 262 12.58 15.91 4.10
C THR A 262 11.77 15.64 5.37
N GLN A 263 12.23 16.16 6.51
CA GLN A 263 11.65 15.94 7.84
C GLN A 263 11.44 17.28 8.57
N ARG A 264 10.28 17.47 9.18
CA ARG A 264 9.93 18.63 10.05
C ARG A 264 9.09 18.18 11.25
N ARG A 265 9.02 19.02 12.29
CA ARG A 265 8.10 18.84 13.42
C ARG A 265 6.98 19.88 13.32
N GLU A 266 5.74 19.43 13.28
CA GLU A 266 4.54 20.26 13.05
C GLU A 266 3.41 19.86 14.00
N ARG A 267 2.60 20.81 14.46
CA ARG A 267 1.60 20.57 15.51
C ARG A 267 0.17 20.45 14.98
N GLU A 268 -0.25 21.45 14.21
CA GLU A 268 -1.60 21.57 13.65
C GLU A 268 -1.62 22.66 12.55
N GLY A 269 -2.72 22.75 11.80
CA GLY A 269 -2.91 23.76 10.75
C GLY A 269 -2.58 23.25 9.35
N GLU A 270 -2.04 24.11 8.48
CA GLU A 270 -1.59 23.75 7.12
C GLU A 270 -0.09 24.04 6.95
N VAL A 271 0.64 23.10 6.37
CA VAL A 271 2.08 23.18 6.13
C VAL A 271 2.43 22.74 4.70
N THR A 272 3.26 23.52 4.02
CA THR A 272 3.85 23.16 2.73
C THR A 272 5.34 22.88 2.90
N LEU A 273 5.81 21.72 2.44
CA LEU A 273 7.22 21.34 2.43
C LEU A 273 7.78 21.40 1.01
N THR A 274 8.76 22.28 0.78
CA THR A 274 9.51 22.36 -0.47
C THR A 274 10.57 21.26 -0.52
N LEU A 275 10.55 20.47 -1.59
CA LEU A 275 11.42 19.31 -1.77
C LEU A 275 12.66 19.69 -2.58
N ALA A 276 13.86 19.41 -2.04
CA ALA A 276 15.12 19.63 -2.76
C ALA A 276 15.38 18.50 -3.77
N PRO A 277 15.62 18.77 -5.06
CA PRO A 277 15.92 17.72 -6.05
C PRO A 277 17.32 17.14 -5.84
N VAL A 278 17.48 15.83 -6.05
CA VAL A 278 18.80 15.15 -6.02
C VAL A 278 19.42 15.10 -7.42
N ALA A 279 20.72 14.81 -7.51
CA ALA A 279 21.46 14.79 -8.79
C ALA A 279 20.83 13.89 -9.87
N ALA A 280 20.17 12.79 -9.48
CA ALA A 280 19.50 11.86 -10.38
C ALA A 280 18.08 12.30 -10.82
N GLN A 281 17.54 13.42 -10.32
CA GLN A 281 16.18 13.90 -10.62
C GLN A 281 15.96 14.11 -12.12
N THR A 282 16.92 14.76 -12.80
CA THR A 282 16.83 15.03 -14.24
C THR A 282 16.75 13.74 -15.05
N GLY A 283 17.48 12.70 -14.64
CA GLY A 283 17.43 11.37 -15.27
C GLY A 283 16.08 10.70 -15.08
N LEU A 284 15.56 10.68 -13.85
CA LEU A 284 14.21 10.19 -13.54
C LEU A 284 13.16 10.89 -14.43
N GLN A 285 13.21 12.23 -14.51
CA GLN A 285 12.26 13.00 -15.29
C GLN A 285 12.34 12.68 -16.78
N VAL A 286 13.54 12.74 -17.39
CA VAL A 286 13.73 12.49 -18.83
C VAL A 286 13.21 11.13 -19.26
N PHE A 287 13.53 10.06 -18.52
CA PHE A 287 13.07 8.72 -18.86
C PHE A 287 11.57 8.51 -18.57
N SER A 288 11.04 9.13 -17.52
CA SER A 288 9.59 9.10 -17.26
C SER A 288 8.78 9.79 -18.36
N GLU A 289 9.26 10.94 -18.85
CA GLU A 289 8.66 11.67 -19.99
C GLU A 289 8.75 10.87 -21.30
N GLN A 290 9.88 10.22 -21.57
CA GLN A 290 10.03 9.34 -22.74
C GLN A 290 9.04 8.16 -22.70
N ALA A 291 8.91 7.49 -21.56
CA ALA A 291 7.93 6.41 -21.37
C ALA A 291 6.47 6.89 -21.46
N ALA A 292 6.17 8.07 -20.94
CA ALA A 292 4.83 8.67 -21.01
C ALA A 292 4.45 9.13 -22.44
N ARG A 293 5.41 9.58 -23.24
CA ARG A 293 5.17 10.15 -24.58
C ARG A 293 4.58 9.16 -25.59
N LYS A 294 4.99 7.88 -25.51
CA LYS A 294 4.48 6.80 -26.37
C LYS A 294 4.34 5.51 -25.54
N PRO A 295 3.30 5.41 -24.68
CA PRO A 295 3.17 4.35 -23.68
C PRO A 295 2.97 2.96 -24.31
N ASP A 296 2.62 2.89 -25.60
CA ASP A 296 2.42 1.64 -26.35
C ASP A 296 3.55 1.33 -27.35
N SER A 297 4.76 1.89 -27.16
CA SER A 297 5.89 1.74 -28.10
C SER A 297 7.14 1.13 -27.44
N PRO A 298 8.11 0.60 -28.22
CA PRO A 298 9.39 0.16 -27.70
C PRO A 298 10.22 1.26 -27.00
N GLU A 299 9.92 2.54 -27.26
CA GLU A 299 10.57 3.68 -26.57
C GLU A 299 10.25 3.68 -25.06
N ARG A 300 9.07 3.17 -24.66
CA ARG A 300 8.74 2.92 -23.24
C ARG A 300 9.70 1.91 -22.62
N ASP A 301 9.80 0.73 -23.22
CA ASP A 301 10.59 -0.37 -22.67
C ASP A 301 12.08 0.01 -22.59
N ALA A 302 12.59 0.78 -23.56
CA ALA A 302 13.93 1.36 -23.51
C ALA A 302 14.10 2.35 -22.33
N ALA A 303 13.22 3.34 -22.19
CA ALA A 303 13.31 4.32 -21.10
C ALA A 303 13.15 3.70 -19.70
N LEU A 304 12.32 2.65 -19.57
CA LEU A 304 12.19 1.87 -18.33
C LEU A 304 13.46 1.07 -17.99
N ARG A 305 14.23 0.59 -18.98
CA ARG A 305 15.55 -0.01 -18.74
C ARG A 305 16.54 1.02 -18.22
N GLU A 306 16.60 2.20 -18.82
CA GLU A 306 17.49 3.27 -18.34
C GLU A 306 17.12 3.73 -16.92
N LEU A 307 15.84 3.76 -16.55
CA LEU A 307 15.41 3.95 -15.14
C LEU A 307 15.89 2.82 -14.22
N GLY A 308 15.84 1.57 -14.67
CA GLY A 308 16.35 0.42 -13.92
C GLY A 308 17.86 0.47 -13.71
N THR A 309 18.61 0.85 -14.75
CA THR A 309 20.05 1.12 -14.71
C THR A 309 20.38 2.26 -13.74
N LEU A 310 19.66 3.38 -13.84
CA LEU A 310 19.82 4.55 -12.96
C LEU A 310 19.53 4.23 -11.50
N ALA A 311 18.56 3.35 -11.23
CA ALA A 311 18.21 2.88 -9.88
C ALA A 311 19.04 1.67 -9.40
N GLY A 312 19.97 1.14 -10.22
CA GLY A 312 20.83 0.01 -9.85
C GLY A 312 20.09 -1.32 -9.61
N VAL A 313 18.95 -1.55 -10.28
CA VAL A 313 18.10 -2.73 -10.08
C VAL A 313 18.09 -3.68 -11.28
N SER A 314 17.84 -4.97 -11.03
CA SER A 314 17.69 -5.98 -12.08
C SER A 314 16.33 -5.92 -12.80
N GLN A 315 15.30 -5.37 -12.15
CA GLN A 315 13.93 -5.33 -12.67
C GLN A 315 13.24 -4.01 -12.35
N VAL A 316 12.31 -3.60 -13.22
CA VAL A 316 11.43 -2.45 -13.00
C VAL A 316 9.97 -2.90 -13.07
N LEU A 317 9.21 -2.64 -12.02
CA LEU A 317 7.75 -2.72 -12.01
C LEU A 317 7.19 -1.33 -12.32
N ALA A 318 6.77 -1.13 -13.57
CA ALA A 318 6.23 0.12 -14.06
C ALA A 318 4.70 0.09 -14.11
N LEU A 319 4.07 1.17 -13.67
CA LEU A 319 2.63 1.43 -13.79
C LEU A 319 2.43 2.73 -14.58
N LEU A 320 1.93 2.65 -15.81
CA LEU A 320 1.58 3.81 -16.60
C LEU A 320 0.09 4.10 -16.34
N VAL A 321 -0.19 5.25 -15.72
CA VAL A 321 -1.51 5.58 -15.13
C VAL A 321 -2.11 6.76 -15.86
N ARG A 322 -3.31 6.59 -16.43
CA ARG A 322 -4.12 7.67 -17.01
C ARG A 322 -5.39 7.89 -16.19
N GLY A 323 -5.70 9.15 -15.90
CA GLY A 323 -6.92 9.56 -15.26
C GLY A 323 -8.07 9.65 -16.28
N GLY A 324 -9.19 8.99 -15.99
CA GLY A 324 -10.45 9.32 -16.63
C GLY A 324 -10.99 10.68 -16.16
N ALA A 325 -12.04 11.16 -16.82
CA ALA A 325 -12.67 12.44 -16.49
C ALA A 325 -13.33 12.42 -15.10
N GLY A 326 -13.06 13.44 -14.28
CA GLY A 326 -13.61 13.57 -12.93
C GLY A 326 -13.30 12.36 -12.04
N THR A 327 -14.34 11.71 -11.51
CA THR A 327 -14.24 10.55 -10.63
C THR A 327 -14.11 9.21 -11.34
N SER A 328 -13.99 9.19 -12.67
CA SER A 328 -13.82 7.94 -13.45
C SER A 328 -12.61 7.12 -12.97
N PRO A 329 -12.66 5.78 -13.06
CA PRO A 329 -11.50 4.92 -12.80
C PRO A 329 -10.27 5.31 -13.61
N LEU A 330 -9.11 4.94 -13.07
CA LEU A 330 -7.79 5.06 -13.68
C LEU A 330 -7.62 3.94 -14.71
N GLU A 331 -7.18 4.28 -15.93
CA GLU A 331 -6.64 3.27 -16.84
C GLU A 331 -5.18 3.01 -16.43
N VAL A 332 -4.85 1.76 -16.10
CA VAL A 332 -3.49 1.38 -15.68
C VAL A 332 -2.93 0.33 -16.64
N THR A 333 -1.75 0.62 -17.19
CA THR A 333 -0.92 -0.35 -17.90
C THR A 333 0.26 -0.71 -17.01
N GLY A 334 0.25 -1.92 -16.47
CA GLY A 334 1.33 -2.45 -15.64
C GLY A 334 2.25 -3.37 -16.41
N LEU A 335 3.56 -3.27 -16.16
CA LEU A 335 4.56 -4.21 -16.67
C LEU A 335 5.68 -4.42 -15.66
N ARG A 336 6.19 -5.65 -15.55
CA ARG A 336 7.46 -5.96 -14.88
C ARG A 336 8.47 -6.36 -15.95
N LEU A 337 9.59 -5.66 -16.01
CA LEU A 337 10.59 -5.77 -17.06
C LEU A 337 11.98 -6.07 -16.47
N ASP A 338 12.71 -6.97 -17.13
CA ASP A 338 14.12 -7.27 -16.86
C ASP A 338 15.03 -6.21 -17.50
N VAL A 339 15.88 -5.56 -16.69
CA VAL A 339 16.73 -4.45 -17.13
C VAL A 339 17.85 -4.90 -18.08
N ALA A 340 18.35 -6.13 -17.91
CA ALA A 340 19.53 -6.63 -18.62
C ALA A 340 19.29 -6.76 -20.14
N ASP A 341 18.09 -7.17 -20.56
CA ASP A 341 17.75 -7.32 -21.99
C ASP A 341 16.38 -6.76 -22.42
N GLY A 342 15.55 -6.27 -21.49
CA GLY A 342 14.23 -5.71 -21.78
C GLY A 342 13.11 -6.74 -21.85
N HIS A 343 13.33 -7.98 -21.40
CA HIS A 343 12.26 -8.98 -21.35
C HIS A 343 11.14 -8.55 -20.39
N ASN A 344 9.92 -8.41 -20.90
CA ASN A 344 8.74 -8.23 -20.07
C ASN A 344 8.37 -9.56 -19.38
N LEU A 345 8.66 -9.63 -18.08
CA LEU A 345 8.34 -10.73 -17.17
C LEU A 345 6.85 -10.75 -16.78
N ALA A 346 6.21 -9.59 -16.70
CA ALA A 346 4.77 -9.51 -16.48
C ALA A 346 4.14 -8.35 -17.26
N TYR A 347 2.86 -8.48 -17.58
CA TYR A 347 2.04 -7.44 -18.19
C TYR A 347 0.59 -7.56 -17.71
N ALA A 348 -0.06 -6.43 -17.47
CA ALA A 348 -1.46 -6.34 -17.11
C ALA A 348 -2.08 -5.02 -17.59
N LEU A 349 -3.33 -5.08 -18.03
CA LEU A 349 -4.19 -3.92 -18.31
C LEU A 349 -5.38 -4.00 -17.38
N GLY A 350 -5.75 -2.88 -16.76
CA GLY A 350 -6.88 -2.85 -15.83
C GLY A 350 -7.39 -1.44 -15.54
N THR A 351 -8.60 -1.36 -15.01
CA THR A 351 -9.18 -0.13 -14.47
C THR A 351 -9.15 -0.17 -12.95
N VAL A 352 -8.49 0.80 -12.31
CA VAL A 352 -8.41 0.90 -10.85
C VAL A 352 -9.31 2.06 -10.37
N PRO A 353 -10.18 1.87 -9.37
CA PRO A 353 -10.99 2.96 -8.82
C PRO A 353 -10.13 4.05 -8.14
N ARG A 354 -10.68 5.27 -8.06
CA ARG A 354 -10.09 6.40 -7.31
C ARG A 354 -10.54 6.41 -5.85
N GLY A 355 -9.91 7.25 -5.02
CA GLY A 355 -10.26 7.40 -3.61
C GLY A 355 -9.93 6.16 -2.79
N ASP A 356 -10.63 5.91 -1.69
CA ASP A 356 -10.30 4.86 -0.73
C ASP A 356 -10.26 3.45 -1.35
N ALA A 357 -11.17 3.18 -2.30
CA ALA A 357 -11.27 1.91 -3.02
C ALA A 357 -10.06 1.56 -3.90
N LEU A 358 -9.14 2.51 -4.16
CA LEU A 358 -7.92 2.30 -4.95
C LEU A 358 -7.07 1.15 -4.42
N VAL A 359 -6.98 1.01 -3.09
CA VAL A 359 -6.23 -0.06 -2.41
C VAL A 359 -6.74 -1.43 -2.87
N ASP A 360 -7.97 -1.77 -2.49
CA ASP A 360 -8.60 -3.05 -2.80
C ASP A 360 -8.75 -3.30 -4.30
N GLY A 361 -9.12 -2.26 -5.06
CA GLY A 361 -9.29 -2.35 -6.51
C GLY A 361 -8.00 -2.54 -7.30
N SER A 362 -6.82 -2.26 -6.71
CA SER A 362 -5.52 -2.51 -7.36
C SER A 362 -4.93 -3.89 -7.07
N GLN A 363 -5.33 -4.54 -5.97
CA GLN A 363 -4.60 -5.71 -5.44
C GLN A 363 -4.47 -6.87 -6.44
N SER A 364 -5.52 -7.19 -7.20
CA SER A 364 -5.52 -8.29 -8.17
C SER A 364 -4.50 -8.07 -9.29
N MET A 365 -4.47 -6.86 -9.85
CA MET A 365 -3.53 -6.44 -10.89
C MET A 365 -2.08 -6.44 -10.37
N LEU A 366 -1.86 -5.90 -9.16
CA LEU A 366 -0.53 -5.85 -8.55
C LEU A 366 -0.01 -7.25 -8.20
N MET A 367 -0.86 -8.13 -7.65
CA MET A 367 -0.51 -9.53 -7.42
C MET A 367 -0.16 -10.25 -8.72
N GLN A 368 -0.89 -10.04 -9.82
CA GLN A 368 -0.54 -10.61 -11.13
C GLN A 368 0.85 -10.16 -11.60
N LEU A 369 1.19 -8.87 -11.48
CA LEU A 369 2.47 -8.31 -11.93
C LEU A 369 3.68 -8.79 -11.11
N VAL A 370 3.47 -9.07 -9.82
CA VAL A 370 4.50 -9.59 -8.91
C VAL A 370 4.60 -11.12 -8.94
N ALA A 371 3.52 -11.83 -9.31
CA ALA A 371 3.49 -13.29 -9.37
C ALA A 371 3.91 -13.88 -10.73
N ALA A 372 3.57 -13.24 -11.85
CA ALA A 372 3.81 -13.80 -13.17
C ALA A 372 5.25 -13.60 -13.63
N ASP A 373 5.93 -14.68 -14.03
CA ASP A 373 7.21 -14.68 -14.75
C ASP A 373 7.00 -15.32 -16.12
N ALA A 374 6.82 -14.48 -17.15
CA ALA A 374 6.48 -14.88 -18.51
C ALA A 374 7.64 -15.64 -19.19
N PRO A 375 7.36 -16.66 -20.02
CA PRO A 375 8.40 -17.40 -20.72
C PRO A 375 8.99 -16.62 -21.90
N ARG A 376 10.31 -16.78 -22.08
CA ARG A 376 11.06 -16.34 -23.27
C ARG A 376 10.60 -17.11 -24.51
N GLN A 377 10.41 -16.43 -25.63
CA GLN A 377 10.01 -17.06 -26.90
C GLN A 377 11.26 -17.47 -27.68
N ASP A 378 11.39 -18.77 -28.00
CA ASP A 378 12.58 -19.36 -28.63
C ASP A 378 13.91 -18.97 -27.94
N GLY A 379 13.88 -18.84 -26.60
CA GLY A 379 14.99 -18.38 -25.76
C GLY A 379 15.27 -16.87 -25.78
N LYS A 380 14.62 -16.11 -26.69
CA LYS A 380 14.81 -14.66 -26.85
C LYS A 380 13.93 -13.86 -25.88
N PRO A 381 14.37 -12.66 -25.47
CA PRO A 381 13.56 -11.76 -24.65
C PRO A 381 12.29 -11.34 -25.39
N VAL A 382 11.15 -11.42 -24.71
CA VAL A 382 9.89 -10.81 -25.20
C VAL A 382 9.91 -9.33 -24.80
N THR A 383 10.54 -8.52 -25.64
CA THR A 383 10.48 -7.05 -25.56
C THR A 383 9.17 -6.55 -26.18
N HIS A 384 8.61 -5.47 -25.65
CA HIS A 384 7.39 -4.78 -26.12
C HIS A 384 6.09 -5.60 -26.14
N PHE A 385 5.25 -5.39 -25.11
CA PHE A 385 3.80 -5.61 -25.23
C PHE A 385 3.12 -4.34 -25.76
N ALA A 386 2.45 -4.48 -26.92
CA ALA A 386 1.70 -3.43 -27.59
C ALA A 386 0.25 -3.35 -27.07
N GLY A 387 -0.04 -2.37 -26.18
CA GLY A 387 -1.41 -2.06 -25.78
C GLY A 387 -2.22 -1.35 -26.87
N GLY A 388 -1.57 -0.92 -27.95
CA GLY A 388 -2.20 -0.28 -29.10
C GLY A 388 -3.04 -1.22 -29.97
N ILE A 389 -4.23 -0.73 -30.35
CA ILE A 389 -5.23 -1.37 -31.23
C ILE A 389 -4.71 -1.73 -32.64
N SER A 390 -3.52 -1.25 -33.02
CA SER A 390 -2.85 -1.54 -34.28
C SER A 390 -2.06 -2.86 -34.32
N SER A 391 -1.86 -3.55 -33.18
CA SER A 391 -1.27 -4.89 -33.21
C SER A 391 -2.25 -5.89 -33.85
N THR A 392 -1.74 -6.78 -34.72
CA THR A 392 -2.55 -7.76 -35.44
C THR A 392 -3.42 -8.55 -34.46
N ARG A 393 -4.73 -8.69 -34.73
CA ARG A 393 -5.72 -9.34 -33.81
C ARG A 393 -5.21 -10.62 -33.14
N ARG A 394 -4.39 -11.40 -33.85
CA ARG A 394 -3.72 -12.60 -33.34
C ARG A 394 -2.85 -12.38 -32.10
N THR A 395 -2.04 -11.32 -32.04
CA THR A 395 -1.14 -11.05 -30.91
C THR A 395 -1.94 -10.68 -29.67
N VAL A 396 -2.93 -9.77 -29.80
CA VAL A 396 -3.90 -9.45 -28.74
C VAL A 396 -4.64 -10.72 -28.30
N GLY A 397 -5.07 -11.55 -29.26
CA GLY A 397 -5.74 -12.82 -29.02
C GLY A 397 -4.90 -13.82 -28.23
N TYR A 398 -3.62 -13.99 -28.57
CA TYR A 398 -2.71 -14.88 -27.86
C TYR A 398 -2.35 -14.37 -26.46
N VAL A 399 -2.20 -13.06 -26.25
CA VAL A 399 -1.98 -12.49 -24.92
C VAL A 399 -3.24 -12.68 -24.06
N LEU A 400 -4.43 -12.33 -24.55
CA LEU A 400 -5.69 -12.57 -23.84
C LEU A 400 -5.97 -14.06 -23.56
N MET A 401 -5.57 -14.96 -24.46
CA MET A 401 -5.63 -16.40 -24.21
C MET A 401 -4.61 -16.86 -23.15
N ALA A 402 -3.37 -16.38 -23.18
CA ALA A 402 -2.36 -16.72 -22.19
C ALA A 402 -2.74 -16.19 -20.79
N THR A 403 -3.18 -14.93 -20.70
CA THR A 403 -3.71 -14.34 -19.46
C THR A 403 -4.98 -15.05 -19.01
N GLY A 404 -5.89 -15.40 -19.93
CA GLY A 404 -7.11 -16.14 -19.62
C GLY A 404 -6.84 -17.54 -19.07
N VAL A 405 -5.91 -18.29 -19.67
CA VAL A 405 -5.46 -19.60 -19.19
C VAL A 405 -4.72 -19.48 -17.85
N ALA A 406 -3.90 -18.44 -17.64
CA ALA A 406 -3.24 -18.20 -16.36
C ALA A 406 -4.23 -17.84 -15.25
N MET A 407 -5.25 -17.02 -15.54
CA MET A 407 -6.34 -16.70 -14.62
C MET A 407 -7.21 -17.92 -14.31
N LEU A 408 -7.46 -18.81 -15.29
CA LEU A 408 -8.13 -20.08 -15.06
C LEU A 408 -7.32 -21.02 -14.18
N ALA A 409 -6.02 -21.16 -14.44
CA ALA A 409 -5.12 -22.00 -13.63
C ALA A 409 -5.02 -21.47 -12.18
N GLY A 410 -4.87 -20.15 -12.01
CA GLY A 410 -4.90 -19.50 -10.70
C GLY A 410 -6.25 -19.65 -9.99
N GLY A 411 -7.35 -19.46 -10.72
CA GLY A 411 -8.70 -19.61 -10.18
C GLY A 411 -9.01 -21.03 -9.72
N VAL A 412 -8.61 -22.05 -10.50
CA VAL A 412 -8.70 -23.46 -10.10
C VAL A 412 -7.81 -23.75 -8.88
N TYR A 413 -6.58 -23.25 -8.85
CA TYR A 413 -5.67 -23.41 -7.70
C TYR A 413 -6.25 -22.81 -6.42
N PHE A 414 -6.67 -21.54 -6.44
CA PHE A 414 -7.28 -20.90 -5.28
C PHE A 414 -8.64 -21.50 -4.93
N GLY A 415 -9.38 -22.08 -5.88
CA GLY A 415 -10.61 -22.82 -5.62
C GLY A 415 -10.37 -24.14 -4.87
N MET A 416 -9.31 -24.88 -5.25
CA MET A 416 -8.86 -26.07 -4.50
C MET A 416 -8.42 -25.68 -3.08
N GLU A 417 -7.67 -24.59 -2.94
CA GLU A 417 -7.15 -24.15 -1.65
C GLU A 417 -8.25 -23.55 -0.74
N ALA A 418 -9.24 -22.86 -1.31
CA ALA A 418 -10.45 -22.44 -0.61
C ALA A 418 -11.26 -23.64 -0.11
N SER A 419 -11.39 -24.70 -0.91
CA SER A 419 -12.04 -25.96 -0.52
C SER A 419 -11.29 -26.63 0.63
N ALA A 420 -9.96 -26.73 0.54
CA ALA A 420 -9.11 -27.25 1.60
C ALA A 420 -9.25 -26.43 2.91
N LYS A 421 -9.30 -25.09 2.82
CA LYS A 421 -9.56 -24.23 3.99
C LYS A 421 -10.98 -24.36 4.53
N ALA A 422 -11.99 -24.62 3.69
CA ALA A 422 -13.34 -24.91 4.15
C ALA A 422 -13.41 -26.23 4.95
N ASP A 423 -12.62 -27.24 4.58
CA ASP A 423 -12.52 -28.51 5.33
C ASP A 423 -11.65 -28.40 6.59
N ASP A 424 -10.54 -27.65 6.56
CA ASP A 424 -9.79 -27.26 7.76
C ASP A 424 -10.71 -26.51 8.75
N PHE A 425 -11.54 -25.59 8.25
CA PHE A 425 -12.48 -24.82 9.08
C PHE A 425 -13.53 -25.72 9.75
N LYS A 426 -14.11 -26.70 9.04
CA LYS A 426 -15.03 -27.70 9.63
C LYS A 426 -14.39 -28.55 10.74
N ARG A 427 -13.06 -28.75 10.67
CA ARG A 427 -12.26 -29.53 11.64
C ARG A 427 -11.74 -28.68 12.81
N ALA A 428 -11.77 -27.35 12.70
CA ALA A 428 -11.29 -26.43 13.72
C ALA A 428 -12.36 -26.10 14.79
N ALA A 429 -11.93 -25.83 16.02
CA ALA A 429 -12.81 -25.35 17.08
C ALA A 429 -13.35 -23.96 16.72
N GLN A 430 -14.67 -23.87 16.49
CA GLN A 430 -15.34 -22.73 15.85
C GLN A 430 -15.22 -21.39 16.61
N ASN A 431 -14.88 -21.44 17.90
CA ASN A 431 -14.68 -20.31 18.80
C ASN A 431 -13.20 -19.86 18.92
N SER A 432 -12.26 -20.50 18.20
CA SER A 432 -10.85 -20.11 18.20
C SER A 432 -10.55 -19.02 17.16
N SER A 433 -9.59 -18.14 17.45
CA SER A 433 -9.05 -17.16 16.48
C SER A 433 -8.59 -17.83 15.20
N ARG A 434 -7.85 -18.94 15.32
CA ARG A 434 -7.41 -19.80 14.20
C ARG A 434 -8.56 -20.23 13.28
N ALA A 435 -9.75 -20.51 13.81
CA ALA A 435 -10.90 -20.83 12.97
C ALA A 435 -11.42 -19.60 12.21
N GLN A 436 -11.36 -18.40 12.81
CA GLN A 436 -11.69 -17.15 12.11
C GLN A 436 -10.66 -16.83 11.00
N ASP A 437 -9.36 -17.05 11.25
CA ASP A 437 -8.29 -16.84 10.25
C ASP A 437 -8.41 -17.77 9.04
N ILE A 438 -8.73 -19.05 9.29
CA ILE A 438 -9.00 -20.02 8.21
C ILE A 438 -10.25 -19.61 7.42
N LYS A 439 -11.28 -19.09 8.10
CA LYS A 439 -12.55 -18.63 7.50
C LYS A 439 -12.39 -17.36 6.67
N SER A 440 -11.59 -16.39 7.11
CA SER A 440 -11.30 -15.17 6.35
C SER A 440 -10.44 -15.49 5.13
N THR A 441 -9.34 -16.23 5.32
CA THR A 441 -8.43 -16.67 4.25
C THR A 441 -9.17 -17.51 3.20
N GLY A 442 -9.99 -18.48 3.62
CA GLY A 442 -10.78 -19.32 2.71
C GLY A 442 -11.81 -18.52 1.90
N LYS A 443 -12.41 -17.47 2.48
CA LYS A 443 -13.28 -16.53 1.74
C LYS A 443 -12.51 -15.73 0.69
N THR A 444 -11.34 -15.21 1.03
CA THR A 444 -10.49 -14.48 0.08
C THR A 444 -10.07 -15.38 -1.08
N TYR A 445 -9.66 -16.62 -0.80
CA TYR A 445 -9.31 -17.59 -1.84
C TYR A 445 -10.51 -17.98 -2.71
N ALA A 446 -11.71 -18.13 -2.14
CA ALA A 446 -12.93 -18.39 -2.92
C ALA A 446 -13.26 -17.21 -3.86
N LEU A 447 -13.17 -15.97 -3.37
CA LEU A 447 -13.42 -14.78 -4.19
C LEU A 447 -12.37 -14.61 -5.31
N VAL A 448 -11.09 -14.95 -5.04
CA VAL A 448 -10.04 -15.02 -6.06
C VAL A 448 -10.29 -16.16 -7.06
N ALA A 449 -10.84 -17.29 -6.61
CA ALA A 449 -11.20 -18.42 -7.47
C ALA A 449 -12.31 -18.04 -8.46
N ASP A 450 -13.42 -17.49 -7.95
CA ASP A 450 -14.58 -17.10 -8.75
C ASP A 450 -14.20 -16.00 -9.76
N LEU A 451 -13.45 -14.97 -9.33
CA LEU A 451 -12.96 -13.92 -10.23
C LEU A 451 -11.96 -14.46 -11.26
N GLY A 452 -11.02 -15.32 -10.85
CA GLY A 452 -10.04 -15.93 -11.75
C GLY A 452 -10.68 -16.81 -12.82
N ILE A 453 -11.72 -17.57 -12.46
CA ILE A 453 -12.48 -18.39 -13.40
C ILE A 453 -13.33 -17.51 -14.34
N LEU A 454 -14.05 -16.52 -13.82
CA LEU A 454 -14.92 -15.66 -14.64
C LEU A 454 -14.12 -14.76 -15.60
N LEU A 455 -13.10 -14.05 -15.10
CA LEU A 455 -12.22 -13.21 -15.92
C LEU A 455 -11.34 -14.06 -16.84
N GLY A 456 -10.94 -15.26 -16.40
CA GLY A 456 -10.18 -16.20 -17.20
C GLY A 456 -10.97 -16.76 -18.39
N LEU A 457 -12.22 -17.19 -18.17
CA LEU A 457 -13.14 -17.60 -19.25
C LEU A 457 -13.44 -16.44 -20.20
N ALA A 458 -13.72 -15.24 -19.69
CA ALA A 458 -14.00 -14.07 -20.52
C ALA A 458 -12.78 -13.68 -21.40
N SER A 459 -11.58 -13.65 -20.80
CA SER A 459 -10.33 -13.32 -21.50
C SER A 459 -9.92 -14.41 -22.50
N ALA A 460 -10.07 -15.70 -22.15
CA ALA A 460 -9.81 -16.80 -23.07
C ALA A 460 -10.82 -16.83 -24.23
N GLY A 461 -12.09 -16.55 -23.99
CA GLY A 461 -13.12 -16.45 -25.02
C GLY A 461 -12.89 -15.29 -25.99
N ALA A 462 -12.66 -14.07 -25.46
CA ALA A 462 -12.31 -12.90 -26.27
C ALA A 462 -10.98 -13.08 -27.02
N GLY A 463 -9.98 -13.65 -26.34
CA GLY A 463 -8.66 -13.93 -26.90
C GLY A 463 -8.72 -14.96 -28.03
N GLY A 464 -9.43 -16.07 -27.83
CA GLY A 464 -9.62 -17.11 -28.86
C GLY A 464 -10.37 -16.59 -30.07
N TYR A 465 -11.40 -15.75 -29.87
CA TYR A 465 -12.10 -15.07 -30.96
C TYR A 465 -11.15 -14.16 -31.75
N LEU A 466 -10.35 -13.33 -31.08
CA LEU A 466 -9.39 -12.44 -31.75
C LEU A 466 -8.21 -13.20 -32.39
N ALA A 467 -7.81 -14.35 -31.83
CA ALA A 467 -6.76 -15.22 -32.38
C ALA A 467 -7.18 -15.91 -33.69
N PHE A 468 -8.43 -16.38 -33.78
CA PHE A 468 -8.86 -17.29 -34.84
C PHE A 468 -9.95 -16.74 -35.79
N ALA A 469 -10.60 -15.62 -35.49
CA ALA A 469 -11.58 -15.01 -36.40
C ALA A 469 -10.92 -14.54 -37.71
N LYS A 470 -11.30 -15.18 -38.82
CA LYS A 470 -10.75 -14.94 -40.16
C LYS A 470 -11.28 -13.62 -40.74
N GLY A 471 -10.42 -12.61 -40.85
CA GLY A 471 -10.76 -11.35 -41.51
C GLY A 471 -11.01 -11.55 -43.00
N GLY A 472 -12.21 -11.16 -43.48
CA GLY A 472 -12.57 -11.20 -44.90
C GLY A 472 -12.51 -9.81 -45.52
N SER A 473 -11.80 -9.68 -46.64
CA SER A 473 -11.71 -8.43 -47.42
C SER A 473 -11.81 -8.71 -48.92
N GLY A 474 -12.82 -8.12 -49.57
CA GLY A 474 -12.94 -8.05 -51.03
C GLY A 474 -13.69 -9.20 -51.72
N GLY A 475 -14.30 -8.90 -52.86
CA GLY A 475 -14.99 -9.85 -53.75
C GLY A 475 -16.51 -9.92 -53.54
N GLY A 476 -17.28 -9.28 -54.43
CA GLY A 476 -18.75 -9.30 -54.39
C GLY A 476 -19.37 -10.21 -55.44
N ALA A 477 -20.52 -10.82 -55.12
CA ALA A 477 -21.36 -11.56 -56.08
C ALA A 477 -22.86 -11.40 -55.77
N LYS A 478 -23.66 -11.42 -56.84
CA LYS A 478 -25.08 -11.07 -56.99
C LYS A 478 -26.08 -11.80 -56.06
N SER A 479 -27.27 -11.20 -55.93
CA SER A 479 -28.44 -11.76 -55.24
C SER A 479 -29.43 -12.51 -56.15
N SER A 480 -30.03 -13.56 -55.61
CA SER A 480 -31.30 -14.20 -56.03
C SER A 480 -31.75 -15.13 -54.88
N SER A 481 -32.87 -14.88 -54.20
CA SER A 481 -34.19 -15.53 -54.39
C SER A 481 -34.14 -17.09 -54.46
N ARG A 482 -35.04 -17.84 -53.82
CA ARG A 482 -36.49 -17.61 -53.56
C ARG A 482 -36.99 -18.29 -52.25
N ALA A 483 -38.25 -17.99 -51.89
CA ALA A 483 -38.96 -18.35 -50.64
C ALA A 483 -39.43 -19.83 -50.51
N PRO A 484 -39.93 -20.28 -49.32
CA PRO A 484 -40.03 -21.71 -48.91
C PRO A 484 -41.48 -22.24 -48.71
N ALA A 485 -41.63 -23.29 -47.86
CA ALA A 485 -42.85 -23.91 -47.29
C ALA A 485 -43.45 -25.11 -48.08
N PRO A 486 -44.31 -26.00 -47.49
CA PRO A 486 -44.97 -25.90 -46.18
C PRO A 486 -45.10 -27.19 -45.30
N ALA A 487 -45.60 -26.98 -44.05
CA ALA A 487 -46.49 -27.86 -43.25
C ALA A 487 -46.03 -29.27 -42.80
N ALA A 488 -46.52 -29.88 -41.70
CA ALA A 488 -47.19 -29.44 -40.45
C ALA A 488 -47.13 -30.66 -39.46
N THR A 489 -47.42 -30.63 -38.15
CA THR A 489 -48.57 -30.07 -37.39
C THR A 489 -48.28 -30.02 -35.87
N LYS A 490 -48.95 -29.11 -35.15
CA LYS A 490 -49.71 -29.39 -33.90
C LYS A 490 -50.40 -28.13 -33.36
N GLU A 491 -51.73 -28.19 -33.28
CA GLU A 491 -52.60 -27.35 -32.42
C GLU A 491 -52.53 -27.85 -30.95
N SER A 492 -53.01 -27.21 -29.88
CA SER A 492 -53.77 -25.95 -29.56
C SER A 492 -53.68 -25.76 -28.02
N LEU A 493 -54.17 -24.73 -27.28
CA LEU A 493 -54.56 -23.29 -27.34
C LEU A 493 -54.83 -22.87 -25.85
N PRO A 494 -55.13 -21.60 -25.46
CA PRO A 494 -55.11 -20.31 -26.16
C PRO A 494 -54.16 -19.28 -25.50
N MET A 495 -54.15 -18.02 -25.97
CA MET A 495 -53.56 -16.86 -25.27
C MET A 495 -54.64 -15.90 -24.73
N PRO A 496 -54.35 -15.11 -23.68
CA PRO A 496 -55.20 -13.97 -23.28
C PRO A 496 -55.20 -12.84 -24.32
N PRO A 497 -56.19 -11.93 -24.30
CA PRO A 497 -56.34 -10.85 -25.28
C PRO A 497 -55.23 -9.78 -25.15
N PRO A 498 -54.95 -9.02 -26.23
CA PRO A 498 -54.00 -7.90 -26.18
C PRO A 498 -54.52 -6.77 -25.27
N PRO A 499 -53.63 -6.08 -24.54
CA PRO A 499 -54.02 -4.92 -23.73
C PRO A 499 -54.51 -3.77 -24.61
N ALA A 500 -55.48 -3.00 -24.07
CA ALA A 500 -56.07 -1.86 -24.76
C ALA A 500 -55.09 -0.69 -24.96
N GLN A 501 -55.44 0.21 -25.87
CA GLN A 501 -54.67 1.43 -26.17
C GLN A 501 -54.47 2.28 -24.91
N ALA A 502 -53.20 2.47 -24.51
CA ALA A 502 -52.85 3.36 -23.41
C ALA A 502 -53.04 4.83 -23.83
N GLN A 503 -53.65 5.62 -22.95
CA GLN A 503 -53.87 7.06 -23.12
C GLN A 503 -52.54 7.83 -23.00
N PRO A 504 -52.42 9.04 -23.60
CA PRO A 504 -51.19 9.84 -23.50
C PRO A 504 -50.86 10.19 -22.05
N ALA A 505 -49.57 10.11 -21.70
CA ALA A 505 -49.07 10.36 -20.35
C ALA A 505 -49.31 11.81 -19.88
N SER A 506 -49.53 11.99 -18.57
CA SER A 506 -49.91 13.27 -17.98
C SER A 506 -48.79 14.32 -17.99
N THR A 507 -49.19 15.59 -18.03
CA THR A 507 -48.32 16.78 -18.10
C THR A 507 -47.52 17.10 -16.83
N GLN A 508 -47.49 16.21 -15.84
CA GLN A 508 -46.91 16.46 -14.51
C GLN A 508 -45.36 16.33 -14.50
N ASN A 509 -44.78 15.34 -15.17
CA ASN A 509 -43.32 15.14 -15.14
C ASN A 509 -42.49 16.29 -15.77
N ALA A 510 -43.15 17.25 -16.43
CA ALA A 510 -42.53 18.43 -17.04
C ALA A 510 -42.74 19.74 -16.22
N SER A 511 -43.58 19.74 -15.19
CA SER A 511 -43.64 20.86 -14.23
C SER A 511 -42.52 20.78 -13.21
N ASP A 512 -42.23 19.57 -12.73
CA ASP A 512 -41.47 19.35 -11.50
C ASP A 512 -39.97 19.57 -11.74
N THR A 513 -39.45 19.10 -12.88
CA THR A 513 -38.11 19.43 -13.39
C THR A 513 -37.90 20.96 -13.52
N ARG A 514 -38.91 21.69 -14.00
CA ARG A 514 -38.90 23.16 -14.08
C ARG A 514 -39.16 23.87 -12.75
N ALA A 515 -39.44 23.15 -11.67
CA ALA A 515 -39.47 23.69 -10.31
C ALA A 515 -38.08 23.50 -9.65
N GLU A 516 -37.51 22.29 -9.75
CA GLU A 516 -36.17 21.99 -9.25
C GLU A 516 -35.08 22.88 -9.86
N GLU A 517 -35.11 23.13 -11.18
CA GLU A 517 -34.14 24.02 -11.84
C GLU A 517 -34.18 25.45 -11.26
N ARG A 518 -35.38 25.98 -10.98
CA ARG A 518 -35.53 27.33 -10.41
C ARG A 518 -35.11 27.40 -8.95
N GLN A 519 -35.40 26.38 -8.14
CA GLN A 519 -34.88 26.30 -6.77
C GLN A 519 -33.35 26.27 -6.76
N ARG A 520 -32.71 25.52 -7.69
CA ARG A 520 -31.25 25.50 -7.81
C ARG A 520 -30.66 26.84 -8.25
N GLU A 521 -31.34 27.59 -9.13
CA GLU A 521 -30.92 28.96 -9.47
C GLU A 521 -31.06 29.93 -8.29
N GLU A 522 -32.10 29.82 -7.47
CA GLU A 522 -32.30 30.65 -6.28
C GLU A 522 -31.26 30.34 -5.19
N ASP A 523 -30.98 29.07 -4.90
CA ASP A 523 -29.91 28.62 -4.01
C ASP A 523 -28.52 29.17 -4.45
N LEU A 524 -28.24 29.12 -5.75
CA LEU A 524 -27.00 29.63 -6.33
C LEU A 524 -26.89 31.16 -6.28
N ARG A 525 -28.02 31.90 -6.24
CA ARG A 525 -28.03 33.36 -6.00
C ARG A 525 -27.80 33.66 -4.52
N GLN A 526 -28.52 33.01 -3.62
CA GLN A 526 -28.36 33.22 -2.17
C GLN A 526 -26.91 32.95 -1.71
N ARG A 527 -26.29 31.86 -2.18
CA ARG A 527 -24.87 31.58 -1.88
C ARG A 527 -23.89 32.62 -2.44
N ARG A 528 -24.20 33.26 -3.58
CA ARG A 528 -23.37 34.36 -4.11
C ARG A 528 -23.50 35.63 -3.28
N GLU A 529 -24.72 35.99 -2.89
CA GLU A 529 -24.97 37.12 -1.99
C GLU A 529 -24.33 36.91 -0.61
N GLU A 530 -24.35 35.69 -0.08
CA GLU A 530 -23.68 35.34 1.17
C GLU A 530 -22.15 35.49 1.07
N VAL A 531 -21.54 34.97 -0.01
CA VAL A 531 -20.09 35.12 -0.26
C VAL A 531 -19.70 36.60 -0.45
N GLU A 532 -20.53 37.41 -1.11
CA GLU A 532 -20.28 38.86 -1.20
C GLU A 532 -20.40 39.59 0.14
N ARG A 533 -21.31 39.17 1.03
CA ARG A 533 -21.40 39.71 2.40
C ARG A 533 -20.18 39.33 3.23
N GLN A 534 -19.81 38.05 3.24
CA GLN A 534 -18.61 37.56 3.95
C GLN A 534 -17.34 38.26 3.46
N ARG A 535 -17.21 38.50 2.15
CA ARG A 535 -16.10 39.27 1.58
C ARG A 535 -16.06 40.70 2.10
N LYS A 536 -17.19 41.40 2.14
CA LYS A 536 -17.28 42.78 2.66
C LYS A 536 -16.96 42.87 4.16
N GLU A 537 -17.49 41.95 4.98
CA GLU A 537 -17.15 41.92 6.42
C GLU A 537 -15.65 41.69 6.64
N LEU A 538 -15.02 40.84 5.82
CA LEU A 538 -13.58 40.56 5.91
C LEU A 538 -12.72 41.74 5.42
N GLU A 539 -13.23 42.55 4.49
CA GLU A 539 -12.62 43.79 4.00
C GLU A 539 -12.73 44.92 5.05
N GLU A 540 -13.91 45.11 5.65
CA GLU A 540 -14.13 46.04 6.77
C GLU A 540 -13.30 45.67 8.01
N ARG A 541 -13.17 44.37 8.33
CA ARG A 541 -12.28 43.89 9.42
C ARG A 541 -10.82 44.24 9.17
N ARG A 542 -10.33 44.14 7.92
CA ARG A 542 -8.96 44.53 7.56
C ARG A 542 -8.74 46.03 7.72
N GLU A 543 -9.68 46.87 7.26
CA GLU A 543 -9.60 48.32 7.51
C GLU A 543 -9.56 48.66 9.00
N GLN A 544 -10.37 47.99 9.84
CA GLN A 544 -10.33 48.22 11.29
C GLN A 544 -9.01 47.79 11.92
N GLU A 545 -8.40 46.70 11.44
CA GLU A 545 -7.10 46.23 11.93
C GLU A 545 -5.96 47.16 11.51
N GLU A 546 -5.96 47.65 10.27
CA GLU A 546 -4.98 48.63 9.79
C GLU A 546 -5.11 49.97 10.54
N ARG A 547 -6.33 50.46 10.76
CA ARG A 547 -6.57 51.67 11.57
C ARG A 547 -6.06 51.51 13.00
N ARG A 548 -6.29 50.35 13.65
CA ARG A 548 -5.71 50.04 14.97
C ARG A 548 -4.19 50.04 14.95
N ARG A 549 -3.57 49.40 13.96
CA ARG A 549 -2.10 49.38 13.80
C ARG A 549 -1.52 50.77 13.52
N GLU A 550 -2.28 51.68 12.91
CA GLU A 550 -1.90 53.09 12.78
C GLU A 550 -2.05 53.89 14.08
N GLU A 551 -3.12 53.69 14.84
CA GLU A 551 -3.31 54.34 16.15
C GLU A 551 -2.23 53.89 17.14
N GLU A 552 -1.91 52.59 17.17
CA GLU A 552 -0.86 52.01 18.01
C GLU A 552 0.52 52.60 17.70
N LYS A 553 0.86 52.78 16.41
CA LYS A 553 2.07 53.49 15.96
C LYS A 553 2.10 54.98 16.29
N LYS A 554 0.97 55.60 16.64
CA LYS A 554 0.85 57.03 17.00
C LYS A 554 0.85 57.27 18.51
N ARG A 555 0.88 56.20 19.33
CA ARG A 555 1.08 56.32 20.78
C ARG A 555 2.56 56.61 21.06
N PRO A 556 2.94 57.68 21.79
CA PRO A 556 4.31 57.84 22.23
C PRO A 556 4.69 56.69 23.17
N ALA A 557 5.96 56.29 23.14
CA ALA A 557 6.48 55.33 24.12
C ALA A 557 6.39 55.93 25.53
N LEU A 558 6.11 55.08 26.52
CA LEU A 558 6.28 55.42 27.93
C LEU A 558 7.75 55.15 28.28
N ASP A 559 8.44 56.16 28.80
CA ASP A 559 9.83 56.04 29.23
C ASP A 559 9.94 55.10 30.46
N GLU A 560 10.99 54.26 30.50
CA GLU A 560 11.11 53.18 31.50
C GLU A 560 11.37 53.65 32.95
N ASP A 561 11.67 54.94 33.17
CA ASP A 561 12.01 55.48 34.50
C ASP A 561 10.82 55.56 35.47
N ASP A 562 9.58 55.73 34.98
CA ASP A 562 8.39 55.85 35.84
C ASP A 562 7.99 54.53 36.54
N LEU A 563 8.51 53.38 36.08
CA LEU A 563 8.19 52.05 36.64
C LEU A 563 9.06 51.65 37.86
N ARG A 564 9.85 52.58 38.43
CA ARG A 564 10.72 52.31 39.59
C ARG A 564 10.21 52.75 40.96
N ASN A 565 9.00 53.32 41.05
CA ASN A 565 8.43 53.82 42.31
C ASN A 565 6.96 53.38 42.53
N TYR A 566 6.68 52.08 42.53
CA TYR A 566 5.48 51.47 43.15
C TYR A 566 5.77 50.06 43.68
#